data_AF-A0A812LNK9-F1
#
_entry.id   AF-A0A812LNK9-F1
#
_cell.length_a   1.000
_cell.length_b   1.000
_cell.length_c   1.000
_cell.angle_alpha   90.00
_cell.angle_beta   90.00
_cell.angle_gamma   90.00
#
_symmetry.space_group_name_H-M   'P 1'
#
loop_
_entity.id
_entity.type
_entity.pdbx_description
1 polymer ?
#
loop_
_entity_poly.entity_id
_entity_poly.type
_entity_poly.pdbx_seq_one_letter_code
_entity_poly.pdbx_strand_id
1 'polypeptide(L)'
;MEKVQAGDRFVGWVKHPVLTTRQKFDLVVEVGPGDDKGAWKITDPNKRLKAGKSYEGPCKVIAEEGDSIIFRDEDTVLNGTLNGAGPGTISGRAMQGGLKWGGFFEANYRNAFRRVEPGLAHGGDLRGLLVETVLQPACFTDNGQRERQCCVNRGDELAESSVVPYHPGSGFWDILWSSSCQRTSRPRVPAAAVEELSRDGQIAQSQSVVRRHIAGLPGKEHLLAYSIVPDADGYGTSSGSRMPRANFLPCNTTAAIPIENANFIGKVLLLYRPTEGLERGHPYYDHFRSRKRGWELRLQGKFKKAPRGRLYVGAVLRDFNYDQPVASTSILAMNTAITLVKYTYRIYFSWGARCKDALQKDAELGHAVSDLTVFDQIIITPASRPIPPICSDLDEPSDVYGLSLMRRDVGLAEYSRMVQEVESSLNTQDTYTFRLWGPAPFLDVLNWQLKMGARVSLDHFMQDFPIHVCMYDLPDDHDQTSDDPRHLESKKRYYFDFMGWSNVVSIAPAIFQRYVFQNAPDGFAMQLSRQFSNNSFHSLNSGSFMSVESTASRRPFWRRWLDRLRWIPKSTCNFNSLPQPLPA
;
A
#
# COMPACT_ATOMS: atom_id res chain seq x y z
N MET A 1 -39.73 -11.15 35.23
CA MET A 1 -38.45 -10.70 34.65
C MET A 1 -37.99 -9.50 35.44
N GLU A 2 -36.80 -9.57 36.04
CA GLU A 2 -36.24 -8.42 36.77
C GLU A 2 -35.93 -7.33 35.74
N LYS A 3 -36.57 -6.17 35.92
CA LYS A 3 -36.27 -4.95 35.17
C LYS A 3 -34.86 -4.48 35.55
N VAL A 4 -34.18 -3.81 34.63
CA VAL A 4 -32.93 -3.09 34.93
C VAL A 4 -33.22 -2.06 36.03
N GLN A 5 -32.41 -2.05 37.08
CA GLN A 5 -32.54 -1.16 38.24
C GLN A 5 -31.32 -0.25 38.39
N ALA A 6 -31.52 0.87 39.08
CA ALA A 6 -30.44 1.74 39.52
C ALA A 6 -29.39 0.96 40.32
N GLY A 7 -28.13 1.13 39.95
CA GLY A 7 -26.99 0.40 40.53
C GLY A 7 -26.58 -0.84 39.75
N ASP A 8 -27.35 -1.24 38.73
CA ASP A 8 -26.99 -2.35 37.87
C ASP A 8 -25.70 -2.06 37.10
N ARG A 9 -24.79 -3.05 37.08
CA ARG A 9 -23.52 -2.96 36.37
C ARG A 9 -23.35 -4.12 35.43
N PHE A 10 -23.22 -3.79 34.15
CA PHE A 10 -23.00 -4.72 33.06
C PHE A 10 -21.53 -4.65 32.62
N VAL A 11 -20.84 -5.78 32.62
CA VAL A 11 -19.45 -5.88 32.18
C VAL A 11 -19.33 -6.90 31.05
N GLY A 12 -18.76 -6.47 29.93
CA GLY A 12 -18.70 -7.22 28.69
C GLY A 12 -17.58 -6.79 27.76
N TRP A 13 -17.74 -7.06 26.47
CA TRP A 13 -16.81 -6.63 25.45
C TRP A 13 -17.51 -6.22 24.16
N VAL A 14 -16.88 -5.35 23.37
CA VAL A 14 -17.29 -4.94 22.01
C VAL A 14 -16.17 -5.22 21.01
N LYS A 15 -16.49 -5.45 19.73
CA LYS A 15 -15.49 -5.55 18.66
C LYS A 15 -15.60 -4.35 17.72
N HIS A 16 -14.47 -3.72 17.40
CA HIS A 16 -14.44 -2.61 16.46
C HIS A 16 -14.48 -3.13 15.01
N PRO A 17 -15.49 -2.77 14.18
CA PRO A 17 -15.63 -3.35 12.84
C PRO A 17 -14.52 -2.90 11.86
N VAL A 18 -14.04 -1.66 11.99
CA VAL A 18 -13.02 -1.07 11.08
C VAL A 18 -11.58 -1.30 11.56
N LEU A 19 -11.28 -0.99 12.83
CA LEU A 19 -9.91 -1.08 13.35
C LEU A 19 -9.45 -2.53 13.52
N THR A 20 -10.29 -3.42 14.06
CA THR A 20 -9.89 -4.80 14.39
C THR A 20 -11.09 -5.74 14.51
N THR A 21 -11.35 -6.56 13.49
CA THR A 21 -12.43 -7.57 13.55
C THR A 21 -12.19 -8.68 14.60
N ARG A 22 -10.96 -8.79 15.13
CA ARG A 22 -10.55 -9.81 16.11
C ARG A 22 -10.37 -9.29 17.54
N GLN A 23 -10.02 -8.01 17.72
CA GLN A 23 -9.75 -7.46 19.05
C GLN A 23 -11.08 -7.14 19.74
N LYS A 24 -11.18 -7.59 20.99
CA LYS A 24 -12.28 -7.26 21.90
C LYS A 24 -11.84 -6.06 22.73
N PHE A 25 -12.72 -5.10 22.93
CA PHE A 25 -12.54 -3.97 23.84
C PHE A 25 -13.48 -4.18 25.02
N ASP A 26 -13.00 -3.96 26.24
CA ASP A 26 -13.81 -4.14 27.44
C ASP A 26 -14.87 -3.04 27.49
N LEU A 27 -16.12 -3.44 27.69
CA LEU A 27 -17.27 -2.53 27.84
C LEU A 27 -17.80 -2.64 29.27
N VAL A 28 -17.96 -1.51 29.93
CA VAL A 28 -18.67 -1.40 31.21
C VAL A 28 -19.84 -0.44 31.02
N VAL A 29 -21.03 -0.83 31.46
CA VAL A 29 -22.21 0.04 31.53
C VAL A 29 -22.74 0.01 32.96
N GLU A 30 -22.91 1.19 33.55
CA GLU A 30 -23.42 1.38 34.91
C GLU A 30 -24.72 2.18 34.84
N VAL A 31 -25.78 1.64 35.43
CA VAL A 31 -27.09 2.29 35.50
C VAL A 31 -27.11 3.19 36.73
N GLY A 32 -27.21 4.48 36.49
CA GLY A 32 -27.27 5.53 37.50
C GLY A 32 -28.62 5.59 38.23
N PRO A 33 -28.74 6.52 39.19
CA PRO A 33 -29.96 6.69 39.97
C PRO A 33 -31.13 7.15 39.07
N GLY A 34 -32.29 6.50 39.23
CA GLY A 34 -33.54 6.85 38.51
C GLY A 34 -33.92 5.90 37.37
N ASP A 35 -33.21 4.78 37.18
CA ASP A 35 -33.42 3.75 36.15
C ASP A 35 -33.33 4.23 34.68
N ASP A 36 -33.21 5.54 34.44
CA ASP A 36 -33.24 6.17 33.11
C ASP A 36 -31.91 6.82 32.69
N LYS A 37 -30.92 6.85 33.59
CA LYS A 37 -29.59 7.43 33.37
C LYS A 37 -28.51 6.41 33.68
N GLY A 38 -27.35 6.55 33.05
CA GLY A 38 -26.21 5.69 33.27
C GLY A 38 -24.93 6.28 32.70
N ALA A 39 -23.85 5.51 32.78
CA ALA A 39 -22.58 5.81 32.14
C ALA A 39 -22.03 4.54 31.48
N TRP A 40 -21.28 4.71 30.40
CA TRP A 40 -20.55 3.61 29.78
C TRP A 40 -19.08 3.94 29.65
N LYS A 41 -18.26 2.89 29.57
CA LYS A 41 -16.82 2.98 29.40
C LYS A 41 -16.31 1.86 28.51
N ILE A 42 -15.59 2.22 27.44
CA ILE A 42 -14.87 1.29 26.58
C ILE A 42 -13.36 1.42 26.85
N THR A 43 -12.72 0.29 27.13
CA THR A 43 -11.29 0.21 27.42
C THR A 43 -10.59 -0.77 26.48
N ASP A 44 -9.47 -0.35 25.89
CA ASP A 44 -8.59 -1.24 25.15
C ASP A 44 -7.84 -2.19 26.12
N PRO A 45 -7.98 -3.53 26.00
CA PRO A 45 -7.30 -4.48 26.88
C PRO A 45 -5.78 -4.45 26.77
N ASN A 46 -5.21 -3.90 25.69
CA ASN A 46 -3.76 -3.77 25.51
C ASN A 46 -3.14 -2.60 26.30
N LYS A 47 -3.90 -1.97 27.20
CA LYS A 47 -3.50 -0.82 28.05
C LYS A 47 -2.27 -1.05 28.94
N ARG A 48 -1.82 -2.29 29.17
CA ARG A 48 -0.62 -2.54 29.99
C ARG A 48 0.68 -1.96 29.39
N LEU A 49 0.69 -1.58 28.11
CA LEU A 49 1.92 -1.14 27.42
C LEU A 49 1.99 0.34 27.06
N LYS A 50 0.88 1.09 27.00
CA LYS A 50 0.87 2.55 26.74
C LYS A 50 -0.37 3.20 27.38
N ALA A 51 -0.27 4.48 27.76
CA ALA A 51 -1.37 5.31 28.27
C ALA A 51 -2.52 5.43 27.23
N GLY A 52 -3.36 4.41 27.14
CA GLY A 52 -4.42 4.30 26.13
C GLY A 52 -5.64 5.16 26.46
N LYS A 53 -6.24 5.76 25.43
CA LYS A 53 -7.52 6.47 25.51
C LYS A 53 -8.62 5.53 26.01
N SER A 54 -9.29 5.87 27.11
CA SER A 54 -10.64 5.34 27.39
C SER A 54 -11.66 6.26 26.75
N TYR A 55 -12.72 5.65 26.23
CA TYR A 55 -13.93 6.37 25.84
C TYR A 55 -14.94 6.16 26.95
N GLU A 56 -15.49 7.23 27.49
CA GLU A 56 -16.53 7.19 28.51
C GLU A 56 -17.51 8.34 28.29
N GLY A 57 -18.78 8.08 28.60
CA GLY A 57 -19.85 9.06 28.38
C GLY A 57 -21.10 8.72 29.19
N PRO A 58 -21.94 9.72 29.49
CA PRO A 58 -23.25 9.49 30.07
C PRO A 58 -24.16 8.82 29.03
N CYS A 59 -25.03 7.88 29.43
CA CYS A 59 -26.07 7.33 28.57
C CYS A 59 -27.45 7.45 29.23
N LYS A 60 -28.47 7.53 28.39
CA LYS A 60 -29.88 7.35 28.76
C LYS A 60 -30.23 5.88 28.59
N VAL A 61 -30.83 5.31 29.63
CA VAL A 61 -31.37 3.94 29.60
C VAL A 61 -32.83 4.03 29.21
N ILE A 62 -33.19 3.38 28.09
CA ILE A 62 -34.57 3.35 27.59
C ILE A 62 -35.00 1.89 27.56
N ALA A 63 -35.94 1.54 28.43
CA ALA A 63 -36.64 0.26 28.35
C ALA A 63 -37.72 0.36 27.26
N GLU A 64 -37.67 -0.51 26.26
CA GLU A 64 -38.74 -0.64 25.26
C GLU A 64 -39.72 -1.76 25.66
N GLU A 65 -40.86 -1.87 24.99
CA GLU A 65 -41.78 -2.99 25.19
C GLU A 65 -41.09 -4.32 24.85
N GLY A 66 -41.05 -5.25 25.82
CA GLY A 66 -40.38 -6.55 25.71
C GLY A 66 -39.03 -6.58 26.44
N ASP A 67 -38.12 -7.45 25.98
CA ASP A 67 -36.78 -7.64 26.55
C ASP A 67 -35.72 -6.69 25.92
N SER A 68 -36.14 -5.64 25.21
CA SER A 68 -35.24 -4.70 24.52
C SER A 68 -34.80 -3.56 25.45
N ILE A 69 -33.49 -3.31 25.50
CA ILE A 69 -32.87 -2.20 26.24
C ILE A 69 -31.99 -1.40 25.29
N ILE A 70 -32.18 -0.09 25.30
CA ILE A 70 -31.35 0.85 24.55
C ILE A 70 -30.57 1.74 25.51
N PHE A 71 -29.24 1.73 25.39
CA PHE A 71 -28.36 2.74 25.98
C PHE A 71 -28.01 3.76 24.91
N ARG A 72 -28.31 5.04 25.15
CA ARG A 72 -28.11 6.10 24.15
C ARG A 72 -27.38 7.30 24.73
N ASP A 73 -26.33 7.78 24.08
CA ASP A 73 -25.72 9.08 24.34
C ASP A 73 -25.86 10.02 23.14
N GLU A 74 -25.11 11.13 23.10
CA GLU A 74 -25.16 12.12 22.02
C GLU A 74 -24.78 11.56 20.64
N ASP A 75 -23.85 10.59 20.59
CA ASP A 75 -23.30 10.08 19.33
C ASP A 75 -23.38 8.56 19.19
N THR A 76 -23.76 7.81 20.22
CA THR A 76 -23.67 6.36 20.38
C THR A 76 -25.00 5.77 20.87
N VAL A 77 -25.41 4.64 20.29
CA VAL A 77 -26.60 3.86 20.64
C VAL A 77 -26.22 2.39 20.75
N LEU A 78 -26.27 1.82 21.96
CA LEU A 78 -26.19 0.38 22.19
C LEU A 78 -27.62 -0.17 22.29
N ASN A 79 -28.03 -0.95 21.29
CA ASN A 79 -29.33 -1.62 21.28
C ASN A 79 -29.11 -3.10 21.58
N GLY A 80 -29.62 -3.58 22.72
CA GLY A 80 -29.46 -4.96 23.14
C GLY A 80 -30.74 -5.58 23.69
N THR A 81 -30.72 -6.91 23.78
CA THR A 81 -31.80 -7.70 24.36
C THR A 81 -31.32 -8.26 25.70
N LEU A 82 -32.07 -7.99 26.76
CA LEU A 82 -31.88 -8.59 28.06
C LEU A 82 -32.12 -10.10 27.98
N ASN A 83 -31.27 -10.86 28.65
CA ASN A 83 -31.22 -12.31 28.61
C ASN A 83 -30.96 -12.92 27.21
N GLY A 84 -30.42 -12.16 26.25
CA GLY A 84 -30.28 -12.62 24.86
C GLY A 84 -29.36 -13.84 24.68
N ALA A 85 -28.17 -13.85 25.29
CA ALA A 85 -27.24 -14.99 25.23
C ALA A 85 -27.43 -15.99 26.40
N GLY A 86 -28.23 -15.62 27.40
CA GLY A 86 -28.51 -16.39 28.61
C GLY A 86 -28.99 -15.50 29.76
N PRO A 87 -29.53 -16.06 30.85
CA PRO A 87 -30.02 -15.28 32.00
C PRO A 87 -28.96 -14.33 32.57
N GLY A 88 -29.33 -13.07 32.81
CA GLY A 88 -28.44 -12.04 33.35
C GLY A 88 -27.45 -11.46 32.34
N THR A 89 -27.65 -11.67 31.03
CA THR A 89 -26.81 -11.08 29.98
C THR A 89 -27.53 -9.98 29.23
N ILE A 90 -26.82 -8.96 28.74
CA ILE A 90 -27.32 -8.12 27.65
C ILE A 90 -26.48 -8.40 26.43
N SER A 91 -27.14 -8.78 25.33
CA SER A 91 -26.47 -8.94 24.05
C SER A 91 -27.10 -8.13 22.94
N GLY A 92 -26.29 -7.47 22.11
CA GLY A 92 -26.82 -6.50 21.16
C GLY A 92 -25.82 -5.94 20.16
N ARG A 93 -26.23 -4.88 19.48
CA ARG A 93 -25.43 -4.14 18.52
C ARG A 93 -25.12 -2.73 19.03
N ALA A 94 -23.92 -2.26 18.76
CA ALA A 94 -23.55 -0.86 18.95
C ALA A 94 -23.81 -0.05 17.66
N MET A 95 -24.08 1.25 17.81
CA MET A 95 -24.14 2.24 16.74
C MET A 95 -23.49 3.52 17.25
N GLN A 96 -22.78 4.27 16.40
CA GLN A 96 -22.20 5.57 16.74
C GLN A 96 -22.04 6.39 15.44
N GLY A 97 -22.35 7.69 15.49
CA GLY A 97 -22.31 8.63 14.37
C GLY A 97 -23.24 8.27 13.21
N GLY A 98 -24.36 7.59 13.48
CA GLY A 98 -25.29 7.10 12.44
C GLY A 98 -24.79 5.91 11.62
N LEU A 99 -23.56 5.43 11.88
CA LEU A 99 -23.06 4.18 11.34
C LEU A 99 -23.67 3.01 12.14
N LYS A 100 -24.03 1.91 11.47
CA LYS A 100 -24.48 0.67 12.12
C LYS A 100 -23.25 -0.21 12.40
N TRP A 101 -22.93 -0.50 13.66
CA TRP A 101 -21.70 -1.20 14.02
C TRP A 101 -22.01 -2.68 14.10
N GLY A 102 -21.25 -3.51 13.39
CA GLY A 102 -21.39 -4.97 13.42
C GLY A 102 -20.79 -5.62 14.67
N GLY A 103 -20.74 -4.90 15.80
CA GLY A 103 -20.19 -5.41 17.05
C GLY A 103 -21.28 -6.12 17.84
N PHE A 104 -21.05 -7.39 18.18
CA PHE A 104 -21.80 -8.08 19.22
C PHE A 104 -21.20 -7.65 20.56
N PHE A 105 -22.04 -7.20 21.49
CA PHE A 105 -21.65 -7.12 22.89
C PHE A 105 -22.36 -8.20 23.69
N GLU A 106 -21.72 -8.68 24.73
CA GLU A 106 -22.30 -9.57 25.73
C GLU A 106 -21.79 -9.07 27.08
N ALA A 107 -22.71 -8.63 27.94
CA ALA A 107 -22.36 -8.12 29.25
C ALA A 107 -23.09 -8.90 30.34
N ASN A 108 -22.34 -9.42 31.31
CA ASN A 108 -22.87 -10.17 32.44
C ASN A 108 -23.26 -9.24 33.58
N TYR A 109 -24.41 -9.51 34.18
CA TYR A 109 -24.88 -8.87 35.40
C TYR A 109 -23.97 -9.21 36.58
N ARG A 110 -23.36 -8.20 37.20
CA ARG A 110 -22.64 -8.36 38.47
C ARG A 110 -23.34 -7.53 39.54
N ASN A 111 -24.02 -8.18 40.48
CA ASN A 111 -24.48 -7.55 41.72
C ASN A 111 -23.25 -7.06 42.50
N ALA A 112 -22.98 -5.76 42.46
CA ALA A 112 -22.18 -5.13 43.50
C ALA A 112 -23.05 -5.05 44.76
N PHE A 113 -22.52 -5.49 45.90
CA PHE A 113 -23.18 -5.47 47.21
C PHE A 113 -24.02 -4.20 47.38
N ARG A 114 -25.36 -4.34 47.53
CA ARG A 114 -26.25 -3.26 47.93
C ARG A 114 -25.70 -2.66 49.22
N ARG A 115 -25.19 -1.43 49.18
CA ARG A 115 -24.98 -0.63 50.38
C ARG A 115 -26.37 -0.37 50.96
N VAL A 116 -26.67 -1.04 52.07
CA VAL A 116 -27.84 -0.74 52.90
C VAL A 116 -27.58 0.65 53.50
N GLU A 117 -28.42 1.63 53.19
CA GLU A 117 -28.38 2.92 53.88
C GLU A 117 -28.80 2.73 55.35
N PRO A 118 -28.11 3.35 56.33
CA PRO A 118 -28.45 3.19 57.73
C PRO A 118 -29.66 4.07 58.07
N GLY A 119 -30.81 3.42 58.30
CA GLY A 119 -31.98 4.03 58.90
C GLY A 119 -31.79 4.21 60.41
N LEU A 120 -32.15 5.40 60.89
CA LEU A 120 -32.19 5.83 62.30
C LEU A 120 -32.93 4.85 63.21
N ALA A 121 -32.32 4.47 64.35
CA ALA A 121 -32.92 4.59 65.69
C ALA A 121 -32.01 4.03 66.81
N HIS A 122 -31.80 4.89 67.82
CA HIS A 122 -31.65 4.64 69.26
C HIS A 122 -30.67 3.58 69.82
N GLY A 123 -29.64 4.11 70.51
CA GLY A 123 -29.45 3.93 71.95
C GLY A 123 -28.82 2.61 72.41
N GLY A 124 -27.55 2.66 72.79
CA GLY A 124 -26.90 1.59 73.54
C GLY A 124 -25.38 1.68 73.53
N ASP A 125 -24.83 2.35 74.53
CA ASP A 125 -23.43 2.25 74.95
C ASP A 125 -23.14 0.82 75.45
N LEU A 126 -21.99 0.23 75.04
CA LEU A 126 -21.17 -0.73 75.82
C LEU A 126 -19.97 -1.28 75.00
N ARG A 127 -18.78 -0.76 75.34
CA ARG A 127 -17.45 -1.39 75.57
C ARG A 127 -17.02 -2.72 74.90
N GLY A 128 -15.79 -2.70 74.37
CA GLY A 128 -14.83 -3.83 74.19
C GLY A 128 -14.79 -4.38 72.75
N LEU A 129 -13.67 -4.56 72.03
CA LEU A 129 -12.29 -4.92 72.36
C LEU A 129 -11.35 -4.44 71.23
N LEU A 130 -10.21 -3.85 71.61
CA LEU A 130 -9.02 -3.61 70.77
C LEU A 130 -8.11 -4.84 70.81
N VAL A 131 -7.58 -5.27 69.66
CA VAL A 131 -6.20 -5.81 69.55
C VAL A 131 -5.63 -5.41 68.18
N GLU A 132 -4.58 -4.59 68.22
CA GLU A 132 -3.68 -4.27 67.11
C GLU A 132 -2.73 -5.43 66.83
N THR A 133 -2.31 -5.61 65.57
CA THR A 133 -0.90 -5.94 65.30
C THR A 133 -0.49 -5.41 63.91
N VAL A 134 0.34 -4.37 63.96
CA VAL A 134 1.22 -3.88 62.88
C VAL A 134 2.58 -4.54 63.08
N LEU A 135 3.24 -5.03 62.03
CA LEU A 135 4.71 -5.08 62.01
C LEU A 135 5.27 -4.89 60.59
N GLN A 136 6.29 -4.05 60.54
CA GLN A 136 7.06 -3.50 59.42
C GLN A 136 8.32 -4.35 59.13
N PRO A 137 9.15 -3.98 58.11
CA PRO A 137 10.14 -4.85 57.48
C PRO A 137 11.55 -4.77 58.10
N ALA A 138 12.42 -5.72 57.75
CA ALA A 138 13.83 -5.73 58.13
C ALA A 138 14.77 -5.67 56.91
N CYS A 139 15.72 -4.74 56.98
CA CYS A 139 16.97 -4.70 56.21
C CYS A 139 18.05 -5.51 56.95
N PHE A 140 19.07 -6.05 56.26
CA PHE A 140 20.45 -6.11 56.76
C PHE A 140 21.49 -6.21 55.61
N THR A 141 22.61 -5.53 55.86
CA THR A 141 23.93 -5.29 55.22
C THR A 141 24.74 -6.57 54.88
N ASP A 142 25.95 -6.65 54.30
CA ASP A 142 26.95 -5.86 53.53
C ASP A 142 28.16 -6.83 53.31
N ASN A 143 29.13 -6.45 52.47
CA ASN A 143 30.52 -6.92 52.29
C ASN A 143 30.89 -8.02 51.27
N GLY A 144 31.87 -7.66 50.42
CA GLY A 144 32.80 -8.62 49.80
C GLY A 144 33.52 -8.17 48.53
N GLN A 145 34.44 -7.21 48.61
CA GLN A 145 35.49 -6.99 47.60
C GLN A 145 36.40 -8.24 47.44
N ARG A 146 36.85 -8.54 46.22
CA ARG A 146 38.25 -8.94 45.95
C ARG A 146 38.65 -8.74 44.48
N GLU A 147 39.85 -8.20 44.35
CA GLU A 147 40.57 -7.76 43.16
C GLU A 147 41.78 -8.71 42.94
N ARG A 148 42.33 -8.72 41.71
CA ARG A 148 43.62 -9.32 41.25
C ARG A 148 43.58 -10.85 40.96
N GLN A 149 44.29 -11.42 39.98
CA GLN A 149 45.51 -11.01 39.27
C GLN A 149 45.73 -11.89 38.01
N CYS A 150 46.54 -11.38 37.10
CA CYS A 150 47.12 -12.00 35.91
C CYS A 150 47.70 -13.41 36.09
N CYS A 151 47.61 -14.23 35.04
CA CYS A 151 48.69 -15.16 34.64
C CYS A 151 48.84 -15.16 33.12
N VAL A 152 50.01 -14.69 32.70
CA VAL A 152 50.66 -14.94 31.42
C VAL A 152 51.08 -16.41 31.40
N ASN A 153 50.97 -17.10 30.26
CA ASN A 153 51.94 -18.12 29.88
C ASN A 153 52.08 -18.23 28.36
N ARG A 154 53.35 -18.14 27.93
CA ARG A 154 53.92 -18.50 26.64
C ARG A 154 54.33 -19.98 26.63
N GLY A 155 54.49 -20.52 25.43
CA GLY A 155 55.16 -21.78 25.08
C GLY A 155 54.38 -22.43 23.94
N ASP A 156 54.78 -22.29 22.67
CA ASP A 156 55.83 -23.08 21.95
C ASP A 156 55.59 -24.60 22.13
N GLU A 157 55.54 -25.50 21.15
CA GLU A 157 56.02 -25.55 19.76
C GLU A 157 55.52 -26.91 19.15
N LEU A 158 55.75 -27.12 17.85
CA LEU A 158 55.64 -28.38 17.06
C LEU A 158 54.24 -28.75 16.52
N ALA A 159 53.94 -28.49 15.24
CA ALA A 159 54.34 -29.24 14.03
C ALA A 159 53.60 -30.59 13.88
N GLU A 160 52.65 -30.65 12.94
CA GLU A 160 52.73 -31.49 11.74
C GLU A 160 51.37 -31.56 11.02
N SER A 161 51.47 -31.41 9.70
CA SER A 161 50.62 -31.97 8.63
C SER A 161 49.10 -32.07 8.84
N SER A 162 48.34 -31.47 7.91
CA SER A 162 47.76 -32.25 6.81
C SER A 162 46.55 -31.54 6.16
N VAL A 163 46.50 -31.70 4.84
CA VAL A 163 45.34 -31.53 3.95
C VAL A 163 44.78 -30.12 3.74
N VAL A 164 45.28 -29.49 2.68
CA VAL A 164 44.59 -28.42 1.93
C VAL A 164 43.40 -29.02 1.18
N PRO A 165 42.15 -28.55 1.37
CA PRO A 165 41.10 -28.79 0.40
C PRO A 165 41.17 -27.71 -0.70
N TYR A 166 41.33 -28.22 -1.91
CA TYR A 166 41.09 -27.58 -3.19
C TYR A 166 39.83 -26.69 -3.17
N HIS A 167 39.97 -25.39 -3.40
CA HIS A 167 38.87 -24.47 -3.70
C HIS A 167 38.78 -24.29 -5.23
N PRO A 168 37.70 -24.74 -5.91
CA PRO A 168 37.41 -24.29 -7.26
C PRO A 168 36.33 -23.19 -7.20
N GLY A 169 36.65 -22.01 -7.75
CA GLY A 169 35.62 -21.15 -8.33
C GLY A 169 35.31 -19.81 -7.66
N SER A 170 36.32 -19.00 -7.33
CA SER A 170 36.16 -17.55 -7.12
C SER A 170 36.89 -16.78 -8.23
N GLY A 171 36.33 -16.80 -9.44
CA GLY A 171 36.95 -16.16 -10.61
C GLY A 171 36.00 -15.68 -11.71
N PHE A 172 34.69 -15.60 -11.45
CA PHE A 172 33.71 -15.20 -12.47
C PHE A 172 32.86 -13.97 -12.08
N TRP A 173 32.77 -13.63 -10.79
CA TRP A 173 31.90 -12.54 -10.32
C TRP A 173 32.59 -11.17 -10.25
N ASP A 174 33.91 -11.11 -10.08
CA ASP A 174 34.67 -9.83 -10.03
C ASP A 174 34.88 -9.16 -11.40
N ILE A 175 34.66 -9.90 -12.50
CA ILE A 175 34.82 -9.39 -13.88
C ILE A 175 33.56 -8.63 -14.36
N LEU A 176 32.39 -8.88 -13.76
CA LEU A 176 31.15 -8.22 -14.17
C LEU A 176 30.82 -6.92 -13.42
N TRP A 177 31.46 -6.67 -12.26
CA TRP A 177 31.22 -5.44 -11.48
C TRP A 177 32.33 -4.40 -11.61
N SER A 178 33.58 -4.80 -11.88
CA SER A 178 34.71 -3.87 -12.12
C SER A 178 34.73 -3.27 -13.54
N SER A 179 33.95 -3.81 -14.47
CA SER A 179 33.91 -3.39 -15.88
C SER A 179 32.92 -2.25 -16.20
N SER A 180 32.21 -1.70 -15.21
CA SER A 180 31.18 -0.66 -15.43
C SER A 180 31.63 0.79 -15.18
N CYS A 181 32.91 1.02 -14.86
CA CYS A 181 33.52 2.36 -14.80
C CYS A 181 34.68 2.55 -15.79
N GLN A 182 34.84 1.63 -16.74
CA GLN A 182 35.58 1.95 -17.97
C GLN A 182 34.58 2.51 -18.96
N ARG A 183 34.72 3.80 -19.26
CA ARG A 183 34.13 4.45 -20.43
C ARG A 183 34.65 3.68 -21.65
N THR A 184 33.99 2.59 -22.03
CA THR A 184 34.24 1.95 -23.31
C THR A 184 33.86 3.01 -24.33
N SER A 185 34.86 3.63 -24.94
CA SER A 185 34.69 4.40 -26.15
C SER A 185 34.15 3.42 -27.18
N ARG A 186 32.81 3.29 -27.24
CA ARG A 186 32.14 2.57 -28.31
C ARG A 186 32.76 3.08 -29.61
N PRO A 187 33.25 2.21 -30.51
CA PRO A 187 33.69 2.66 -31.81
C PRO A 187 32.55 3.51 -32.38
N ARG A 188 32.86 4.76 -32.76
CA ARG A 188 31.92 5.62 -33.49
C ARG A 188 31.61 4.87 -34.78
N VAL A 189 30.58 4.04 -34.75
CA VAL A 189 29.88 3.64 -35.96
C VAL A 189 29.56 4.97 -36.65
N PRO A 190 30.02 5.21 -37.89
CA PRO A 190 29.65 6.42 -38.60
C PRO A 190 28.14 6.53 -38.48
N ALA A 191 27.65 7.67 -38.00
CA ALA A 191 26.24 7.95 -37.86
C ALA A 191 25.65 7.92 -39.28
N ALA A 192 25.39 6.71 -39.79
CA ALA A 192 24.52 6.49 -40.91
C ALA A 192 23.25 7.24 -40.50
N ALA A 193 22.93 8.28 -41.27
CA ALA A 193 21.81 9.15 -40.99
C ALA A 193 20.59 8.23 -40.82
N VAL A 194 20.19 8.00 -39.57
CA VAL A 194 18.96 7.28 -39.27
C VAL A 194 17.90 8.24 -39.73
N GLU A 195 17.34 7.95 -40.91
CA GLU A 195 16.28 8.74 -41.52
C GLU A 195 15.17 8.88 -40.46
N GLU A 196 15.00 10.09 -39.94
CA GLU A 196 14.10 10.34 -38.83
C GLU A 196 12.68 10.16 -39.38
N LEU A 197 12.03 9.07 -39.00
CA LEU A 197 10.67 8.76 -39.44
C LEU A 197 9.76 9.96 -39.17
N SER A 198 8.88 10.25 -40.13
CA SER A 198 7.81 11.23 -39.93
C SER A 198 6.99 10.87 -38.68
N ARG A 199 6.33 11.86 -38.07
CA ARG A 199 5.51 11.65 -36.87
C ARG A 199 4.49 10.52 -37.05
N ASP A 200 3.81 10.46 -38.20
CA ASP A 200 2.86 9.39 -38.51
C ASP A 200 3.55 8.03 -38.66
N GLY A 201 4.77 8.00 -39.22
CA GLY A 201 5.60 6.81 -39.27
C GLY A 201 5.97 6.30 -37.87
N GLN A 202 6.30 7.20 -36.94
CA GLN A 202 6.61 6.85 -35.54
C GLN A 202 5.37 6.32 -34.80
N ILE A 203 4.19 6.92 -35.04
CA ILE A 203 2.91 6.45 -34.49
C ILE A 203 2.60 5.04 -34.99
N ALA A 204 2.68 4.81 -36.30
CA ALA A 204 2.42 3.50 -36.91
C ALA A 204 3.41 2.43 -36.42
N GLN A 205 4.70 2.79 -36.32
CA GLN A 205 5.73 1.90 -35.76
C GLN A 205 5.41 1.54 -34.31
N SER A 206 5.04 2.52 -33.48
CA SER A 206 4.69 2.32 -32.08
C SER A 206 3.47 1.41 -31.91
N GLN A 207 2.43 1.60 -32.72
CA GLN A 207 1.28 0.70 -32.76
C GLN A 207 1.68 -0.74 -33.12
N SER A 208 2.53 -0.90 -34.14
CA SER A 208 3.05 -2.22 -34.55
C SER A 208 3.85 -2.89 -33.42
N VAL A 209 4.71 -2.14 -32.73
CA VAL A 209 5.47 -2.63 -31.57
C VAL A 209 4.55 -3.13 -30.47
N VAL A 210 3.57 -2.33 -30.04
CA VAL A 210 2.63 -2.74 -28.98
C VAL A 210 1.79 -3.95 -29.39
N ARG A 211 1.34 -4.02 -30.66
CA ARG A 211 0.63 -5.21 -31.17
C ARG A 211 1.49 -6.46 -31.10
N ARG A 212 2.78 -6.37 -31.43
CA ARG A 212 3.72 -7.50 -31.28
C ARG A 212 3.91 -7.90 -29.82
N HIS A 213 4.00 -6.94 -28.90
CA HIS A 213 4.07 -7.25 -27.47
C HIS A 213 2.81 -8.00 -27.01
N ILE A 214 1.62 -7.54 -27.38
CA ILE A 214 0.36 -8.21 -27.07
C ILE A 214 0.33 -9.63 -27.65
N ALA A 215 0.69 -9.79 -28.92
CA ALA A 215 0.69 -11.09 -29.60
C ALA A 215 1.72 -12.07 -29.02
N GLY A 216 2.79 -11.57 -28.39
CA GLY A 216 3.83 -12.39 -27.78
C GLY A 216 3.55 -12.83 -26.34
N LEU A 217 2.44 -12.41 -25.73
CA LEU A 217 2.11 -12.73 -24.35
C LEU A 217 1.28 -14.04 -24.24
N PRO A 218 1.52 -14.88 -23.21
CA PRO A 218 0.97 -16.22 -23.10
C PRO A 218 -0.39 -16.29 -22.37
N GLY A 219 -1.49 -16.45 -23.10
CA GLY A 219 -2.81 -16.59 -22.50
C GLY A 219 -3.66 -15.34 -22.66
N LYS A 220 -4.72 -15.22 -21.85
CA LYS A 220 -5.75 -14.20 -22.09
C LYS A 220 -5.46 -12.86 -21.41
N GLU A 221 -5.09 -12.86 -20.14
CA GLU A 221 -4.92 -11.63 -19.35
C GLU A 221 -3.46 -11.36 -18.97
N HIS A 222 -2.96 -10.20 -19.38
CA HIS A 222 -1.59 -9.78 -19.18
C HIS A 222 -1.49 -8.31 -18.84
N LEU A 223 -0.50 -7.99 -18.00
CA LEU A 223 -0.07 -6.62 -17.77
C LEU A 223 0.94 -6.22 -18.84
N LEU A 224 0.62 -5.18 -19.60
CA LEU A 224 1.55 -4.47 -20.45
C LEU A 224 2.20 -3.39 -19.60
N ALA A 225 3.51 -3.44 -19.46
CA ALA A 225 4.27 -2.48 -18.66
C ALA A 225 5.42 -1.90 -19.47
N TYR A 226 5.72 -0.62 -19.25
CA TYR A 226 6.75 0.13 -19.94
C TYR A 226 7.48 1.05 -18.98
N SER A 227 8.80 1.12 -19.08
CA SER A 227 9.59 2.15 -18.42
C SER A 227 9.61 3.38 -19.31
N ILE A 228 9.14 4.49 -18.78
CA ILE A 228 9.24 5.79 -19.44
C ILE A 228 10.60 6.38 -19.12
N VAL A 229 11.36 6.67 -20.17
CA VAL A 229 12.64 7.38 -20.05
C VAL A 229 12.38 8.83 -20.46
N PRO A 230 12.34 9.77 -19.50
CA PRO A 230 12.26 11.18 -19.84
C PRO A 230 13.52 11.57 -20.62
N ASP A 231 13.38 12.51 -21.54
CA ASP A 231 14.53 13.11 -22.19
C ASP A 231 15.35 13.93 -21.18
N ALA A 232 16.56 14.35 -21.58
CA ALA A 232 17.48 15.07 -20.69
C ALA A 232 16.85 16.34 -20.07
N ASP A 233 15.89 16.95 -20.78
CA ASP A 233 15.17 18.15 -20.38
C ASP A 233 13.93 17.86 -19.49
N GLY A 234 13.75 16.59 -19.08
CA GLY A 234 12.62 16.15 -18.26
C GLY A 234 11.37 15.83 -19.08
N TYR A 235 10.20 15.86 -18.42
CA TYR A 235 8.88 15.66 -19.06
C TYR A 235 8.30 16.96 -19.66
N GLY A 236 9.16 17.96 -19.88
CA GLY A 236 8.77 19.33 -20.19
C GLY A 236 8.25 19.54 -21.62
N THR A 237 7.17 20.31 -21.70
CA THR A 237 6.36 20.70 -22.88
C THR A 237 7.04 21.64 -23.87
N SER A 238 8.38 21.61 -23.99
CA SER A 238 9.04 22.45 -24.99
C SER A 238 8.51 22.07 -26.38
N SER A 239 8.09 23.06 -27.16
CA SER A 239 7.26 22.96 -28.37
C SER A 239 7.92 22.25 -29.57
N GLY A 240 8.99 21.49 -29.33
CA GLY A 240 9.64 20.59 -30.28
C GLY A 240 10.24 19.34 -29.61
N SER A 241 9.82 19.00 -28.38
CA SER A 241 10.38 17.84 -27.67
C SER A 241 10.04 16.55 -28.42
N ARG A 242 11.03 15.66 -28.52
CA ARG A 242 10.80 14.30 -29.00
C ARG A 242 9.78 13.63 -28.07
N MET A 243 8.95 12.75 -28.63
CA MET A 243 8.02 11.93 -27.85
C MET A 243 8.83 11.05 -26.87
N PRO A 244 8.48 11.03 -25.57
CA PRO A 244 9.15 10.16 -24.60
C PRO A 244 9.15 8.69 -25.04
N ARG A 245 10.25 8.00 -24.73
CA ARG A 245 10.41 6.59 -25.06
C ARG A 245 9.76 5.71 -23.98
N ALA A 246 8.93 4.77 -24.41
CA ALA A 246 8.30 3.76 -23.57
C ALA A 246 8.94 2.39 -23.86
N ASN A 247 9.88 1.97 -23.01
CA ASN A 247 10.61 0.71 -23.17
C ASN A 247 9.84 -0.44 -22.54
N PHE A 248 9.55 -1.49 -23.29
CA PHE A 248 8.76 -2.62 -22.78
C PHE A 248 9.44 -3.31 -21.60
N LEU A 249 8.65 -3.56 -20.55
CA LEU A 249 9.02 -4.29 -19.35
C LEU A 249 8.33 -5.66 -19.36
N PRO A 250 8.99 -6.71 -19.88
CA PRO A 250 8.43 -8.06 -19.83
C PRO A 250 8.21 -8.49 -18.38
N CYS A 251 7.05 -9.08 -18.11
CA CYS A 251 6.70 -9.56 -16.78
C CYS A 251 7.14 -11.02 -16.59
N ASN A 252 7.32 -11.44 -15.33
CA ASN A 252 7.70 -12.81 -14.96
C ASN A 252 9.00 -13.31 -15.63
N THR A 253 9.90 -12.40 -16.01
CA THR A 253 11.23 -12.75 -16.53
C THR A 253 12.11 -13.34 -15.42
N THR A 254 13.05 -14.23 -15.75
CA THR A 254 14.02 -14.77 -14.78
C THR A 254 15.24 -13.87 -14.60
N ALA A 255 15.37 -12.84 -15.43
CA ALA A 255 16.35 -11.77 -15.29
C ALA A 255 15.62 -10.43 -15.07
N ALA A 256 16.18 -9.57 -14.24
CA ALA A 256 15.66 -8.22 -14.05
C ALA A 256 16.12 -7.28 -15.17
N ILE A 257 15.21 -6.38 -15.56
CA ILE A 257 15.40 -5.49 -16.71
C ILE A 257 16.15 -4.25 -16.25
N PRO A 258 17.28 -3.88 -16.88
CA PRO A 258 18.00 -2.67 -16.51
C PRO A 258 17.15 -1.43 -16.78
N ILE A 259 17.19 -0.48 -15.86
CA ILE A 259 16.58 0.84 -16.01
C ILE A 259 17.61 1.91 -15.63
N GLU A 260 17.57 3.03 -16.33
CA GLU A 260 18.49 4.12 -16.10
C GLU A 260 17.88 5.44 -16.56
N ASN A 261 18.01 6.48 -15.74
CA ASN A 261 17.77 7.86 -16.13
C ASN A 261 18.81 8.79 -15.49
N ALA A 262 18.55 10.09 -15.46
CA ALA A 262 19.47 11.08 -14.89
C ALA A 262 19.65 10.98 -13.36
N ASN A 263 18.69 10.38 -12.64
CA ASN A 263 18.62 10.40 -11.18
C ASN A 263 18.75 9.00 -10.54
N PHE A 264 18.55 7.93 -11.31
CA PHE A 264 18.57 6.55 -10.83
C PHE A 264 19.20 5.61 -11.86
N ILE A 265 19.88 4.58 -11.36
CA ILE A 265 20.34 3.42 -12.14
C ILE A 265 20.02 2.14 -11.40
N GLY A 266 19.47 1.16 -12.08
CA GLY A 266 19.08 -0.07 -11.42
C GLY A 266 18.47 -1.10 -12.35
N LYS A 267 17.65 -1.97 -11.76
CA LYS A 267 16.92 -3.03 -12.42
C LYS A 267 15.51 -3.11 -11.84
N VAL A 268 14.56 -3.47 -12.68
CA VAL A 268 13.16 -3.69 -12.31
C VAL A 268 12.74 -5.11 -12.65
N LEU A 269 11.86 -5.66 -11.82
CA LEU A 269 11.23 -6.94 -12.05
C LEU A 269 9.75 -6.85 -11.66
N LEU A 270 8.87 -7.19 -12.60
CA LEU A 270 7.44 -7.17 -12.39
C LEU A 270 6.92 -8.60 -12.43
N LEU A 271 6.36 -9.05 -11.31
CA LEU A 271 5.90 -10.41 -11.10
C LEU A 271 4.39 -10.42 -10.96
N TYR A 272 3.72 -11.41 -11.55
CA TYR A 272 2.30 -11.66 -11.28
C TYR A 272 1.95 -13.13 -11.37
N ARG A 273 0.90 -13.51 -10.65
CA ARG A 273 0.26 -14.83 -10.76
C ARG A 273 -0.67 -14.84 -11.98
N PRO A 274 -0.55 -15.81 -12.90
CA PRO A 274 -1.50 -15.94 -14.01
C PRO A 274 -2.94 -16.17 -13.52
N THR A 275 -3.91 -15.67 -14.27
CA THR A 275 -5.35 -15.78 -14.01
C THR A 275 -5.87 -17.21 -14.19
N GLU A 276 -5.33 -17.94 -15.15
CA GLU A 276 -5.71 -19.32 -15.49
C GLU A 276 -5.25 -20.36 -14.45
N GLY A 277 -4.41 -19.95 -13.50
CA GLY A 277 -3.86 -20.81 -12.46
C GLY A 277 -2.35 -20.68 -12.36
N LEU A 278 -1.79 -21.16 -11.26
CA LEU A 278 -0.35 -21.18 -11.02
C LEU A 278 0.17 -22.60 -11.19
N GLU A 279 0.86 -22.87 -12.30
CA GLU A 279 1.42 -24.18 -12.64
C GLU A 279 2.87 -24.35 -12.13
N ARG A 280 3.28 -25.59 -11.84
CA ARG A 280 4.63 -25.89 -11.32
C ARG A 280 5.78 -25.43 -12.23
N GLY A 281 5.54 -25.32 -13.54
CA GLY A 281 6.53 -24.81 -14.49
C GLY A 281 6.67 -23.28 -14.50
N HIS A 282 5.82 -22.54 -13.78
CA HIS A 282 5.91 -21.10 -13.70
C HIS A 282 7.21 -20.67 -13.00
N PRO A 283 8.01 -19.71 -13.54
CA PRO A 283 9.29 -19.31 -12.96
C PRO A 283 9.22 -18.86 -11.49
N TYR A 284 8.04 -18.38 -11.09
CA TYR A 284 7.74 -17.90 -9.74
C TYR A 284 6.67 -18.74 -9.03
N TYR A 285 6.57 -20.04 -9.35
CA TYR A 285 5.62 -20.96 -8.71
C TYR A 285 5.76 -20.93 -7.19
N ASP A 286 6.96 -21.17 -6.66
CA ASP A 286 7.19 -21.20 -5.21
C ASP A 286 6.95 -19.84 -4.55
N HIS A 287 7.27 -18.77 -5.27
CA HIS A 287 7.03 -17.42 -4.79
C HIS A 287 5.54 -17.11 -4.60
N PHE A 288 4.66 -17.61 -5.48
CA PHE A 288 3.23 -17.30 -5.41
C PHE A 288 2.38 -18.39 -4.73
N ARG A 289 2.75 -19.67 -4.75
CA ARG A 289 1.85 -20.79 -4.37
C ARG A 289 1.25 -20.71 -2.97
N SER A 290 1.99 -20.18 -2.01
CA SER A 290 1.59 -20.10 -0.59
C SER A 290 1.08 -18.71 -0.20
N ARG A 291 1.05 -17.75 -1.13
CA ARG A 291 0.85 -16.33 -0.81
C ARG A 291 -0.50 -15.82 -1.35
N LYS A 292 -1.02 -14.75 -0.77
CA LYS A 292 -2.28 -14.13 -1.26
C LYS A 292 -2.06 -13.02 -2.29
N ARG A 293 -0.83 -12.50 -2.43
CA ARG A 293 -0.49 -11.45 -3.39
C ARG A 293 -0.62 -11.96 -4.83
N GLY A 294 -1.31 -11.20 -5.67
CA GLY A 294 -1.51 -11.50 -7.09
C GLY A 294 -0.40 -10.95 -7.98
N TRP A 295 0.34 -9.94 -7.51
CA TRP A 295 1.47 -9.34 -8.22
C TRP A 295 2.45 -8.70 -7.22
N GLU A 296 3.65 -8.43 -7.71
CA GLU A 296 4.74 -7.80 -6.97
C GLU A 296 5.64 -7.01 -7.94
N LEU A 297 5.92 -5.74 -7.61
CA LEU A 297 6.94 -4.94 -8.28
C LEU A 297 8.20 -4.93 -7.42
N ARG A 298 9.35 -5.25 -8.01
CA ARG A 298 10.66 -5.13 -7.39
C ARG A 298 11.51 -4.12 -8.14
N LEU A 299 12.17 -3.25 -7.39
CA LEU A 299 13.12 -2.29 -7.90
C LEU A 299 14.41 -2.41 -7.11
N GLN A 300 15.55 -2.54 -7.78
CA GLN A 300 16.85 -2.57 -7.14
C GLN A 300 17.79 -1.61 -7.84
N GLY A 301 18.44 -0.70 -7.11
CA GLY A 301 19.38 0.21 -7.74
C GLY A 301 19.98 1.25 -6.81
N LYS A 302 20.65 2.23 -7.41
CA LYS A 302 21.32 3.32 -6.72
C LYS A 302 20.80 4.66 -7.22
N PHE A 303 20.73 5.62 -6.31
CA PHE A 303 20.53 7.01 -6.65
C PHE A 303 21.80 7.56 -7.33
N LYS A 304 21.65 8.16 -8.51
CA LYS A 304 22.72 8.94 -9.14
C LYS A 304 22.84 10.34 -8.54
N LYS A 305 21.72 10.84 -8.02
CA LYS A 305 21.62 12.10 -7.30
C LYS A 305 20.83 11.84 -6.02
N ALA A 306 21.36 12.26 -4.88
CA ALA A 306 20.64 12.16 -3.60
C ALA A 306 19.33 12.96 -3.68
N PRO A 307 18.22 12.46 -3.08
CA PRO A 307 16.96 13.19 -2.97
C PRO A 307 17.10 14.64 -2.46
N ARG A 308 16.31 15.56 -3.02
CA ARG A 308 16.25 16.98 -2.60
C ARG A 308 15.31 17.22 -1.41
N GLY A 309 14.62 16.16 -1.02
CA GLY A 309 13.62 16.15 0.02
C GLY A 309 12.82 14.87 -0.05
N ARG A 310 11.57 14.94 0.38
CA ARG A 310 10.73 13.76 0.54
C ARG A 310 10.47 13.04 -0.78
N LEU A 311 10.60 11.72 -0.75
CA LEU A 311 10.22 10.83 -1.83
C LEU A 311 8.73 10.50 -1.78
N TYR A 312 8.11 10.57 -2.95
CA TYR A 312 6.74 10.18 -3.18
C TYR A 312 6.70 9.02 -4.16
N VAL A 313 5.89 8.01 -3.84
CA VAL A 313 5.72 6.80 -4.64
C VAL A 313 4.23 6.48 -4.76
N GLY A 314 3.80 6.20 -5.98
CA GLY A 314 2.41 5.80 -6.23
C GLY A 314 1.97 6.06 -7.65
N ALA A 315 0.67 6.27 -7.83
CA ALA A 315 0.06 6.44 -9.14
C ALA A 315 0.02 7.92 -9.54
N VAL A 316 0.41 8.21 -10.78
CA VAL A 316 0.25 9.49 -11.46
C VAL A 316 -0.60 9.26 -12.71
N LEU A 317 -1.59 10.13 -12.94
CA LEU A 317 -2.53 10.03 -14.05
C LEU A 317 -2.07 10.88 -15.23
N ARG A 318 -0.84 10.68 -15.71
CA ARG A 318 -0.20 11.58 -16.69
C ARG A 318 -1.03 11.77 -17.95
N ASP A 319 -1.60 10.68 -18.45
CA ASP A 319 -2.28 10.67 -19.73
C ASP A 319 -3.78 10.98 -19.66
N PHE A 320 -4.30 11.25 -18.48
CA PHE A 320 -5.73 11.38 -18.25
C PHE A 320 -6.36 12.55 -19.02
N ASN A 321 -7.66 12.46 -19.31
CA ASN A 321 -8.38 13.58 -19.91
C ASN A 321 -8.72 14.63 -18.83
N TYR A 322 -7.99 15.75 -18.84
CA TYR A 322 -8.17 16.85 -17.89
C TYR A 322 -9.16 17.93 -18.36
N ASP A 323 -9.62 17.87 -19.61
CA ASP A 323 -10.55 18.86 -20.21
C ASP A 323 -11.98 18.75 -19.67
N GLN A 324 -12.25 17.72 -18.87
CA GLN A 324 -13.56 17.43 -18.32
C GLN A 324 -13.55 17.36 -16.78
N PRO A 325 -14.69 17.68 -16.14
CA PRO A 325 -14.83 17.48 -14.70
C PRO A 325 -14.76 15.98 -14.37
N VAL A 326 -14.34 15.68 -13.14
CA VAL A 326 -14.33 14.30 -12.65
C VAL A 326 -15.78 13.87 -12.41
N ALA A 327 -16.15 12.70 -12.93
CA ALA A 327 -17.46 12.12 -12.68
C ALA A 327 -17.70 11.93 -11.18
N SER A 328 -18.88 12.30 -10.69
CA SER A 328 -19.24 12.21 -9.27
C SER A 328 -19.14 10.78 -8.73
N THR A 329 -19.46 9.79 -9.55
CA THR A 329 -19.31 8.37 -9.23
C THR A 329 -17.84 7.98 -9.04
N SER A 330 -16.93 8.53 -9.85
CA SER A 330 -15.49 8.33 -9.70
C SER A 330 -14.96 8.97 -8.41
N ILE A 331 -15.44 10.17 -8.07
CA ILE A 331 -15.11 10.84 -6.80
C ILE A 331 -15.54 9.97 -5.62
N LEU A 332 -16.79 9.49 -5.59
CA LEU A 332 -17.31 8.68 -4.49
C LEU A 332 -16.54 7.37 -4.32
N ALA A 333 -16.34 6.64 -5.42
CA ALA A 333 -15.67 5.34 -5.35
C ALA A 333 -14.18 5.48 -5.03
N MET A 334 -13.52 6.54 -5.50
CA MET A 334 -12.13 6.81 -5.13
C MET A 334 -12.00 7.30 -3.69
N ASN A 335 -12.90 8.16 -3.20
CA ASN A 335 -12.92 8.55 -1.79
C ASN A 335 -13.11 7.33 -0.88
N THR A 336 -13.94 6.37 -1.29
CA THR A 336 -14.11 5.09 -0.59
C THR A 336 -12.82 4.28 -0.60
N ALA A 337 -12.18 4.16 -1.78
CA ALA A 337 -10.90 3.45 -1.92
C ALA A 337 -9.80 4.08 -1.06
N ILE A 338 -9.63 5.38 -1.18
CA ILE A 338 -8.66 6.17 -0.43
C ILE A 338 -8.93 6.06 1.05
N THR A 339 -10.18 6.05 1.51
CA THR A 339 -10.48 5.89 2.94
C THR A 339 -9.97 4.54 3.46
N LEU A 340 -10.18 3.45 2.71
CA LEU A 340 -9.65 2.13 3.09
C LEU A 340 -8.12 2.10 3.13
N VAL A 341 -7.47 2.79 2.20
CA VAL A 341 -6.01 2.79 2.07
C VAL A 341 -5.37 3.82 3.02
N LYS A 342 -6.03 4.92 3.36
CA LYS A 342 -5.56 5.99 4.27
C LYS A 342 -5.28 5.48 5.68
N TYR A 343 -6.03 4.47 6.14
CA TYR A 343 -5.72 3.83 7.43
C TYR A 343 -4.38 3.07 7.41
N THR A 344 -3.90 2.72 6.22
CA THR A 344 -2.66 1.96 6.04
C THR A 344 -1.49 2.82 5.55
N TYR A 345 -1.74 3.95 4.88
CA TYR A 345 -0.69 4.78 4.29
C TYR A 345 -1.04 6.27 4.39
N ARG A 346 -0.02 7.11 4.56
CA ARG A 346 -0.16 8.57 4.45
C ARG A 346 -0.22 8.95 2.96
N ILE A 347 -1.42 8.94 2.39
CA ILE A 347 -1.62 9.22 0.96
C ILE A 347 -1.88 10.71 0.72
N TYR A 348 -1.06 11.32 -0.13
CA TYR A 348 -1.41 12.51 -0.87
C TYR A 348 -2.26 12.13 -2.07
N PHE A 349 -3.44 12.75 -2.18
CA PHE A 349 -4.35 12.51 -3.29
C PHE A 349 -4.84 13.82 -3.88
N SER A 350 -4.72 13.95 -5.20
CA SER A 350 -5.29 15.03 -5.98
C SER A 350 -5.90 14.46 -7.25
N TRP A 351 -7.03 15.00 -7.69
CA TRP A 351 -7.55 14.71 -9.04
C TRP A 351 -6.83 15.54 -10.11
N GLY A 352 -5.91 16.42 -9.73
CA GLY A 352 -5.30 17.41 -10.59
C GLY A 352 -6.25 18.57 -10.93
N ALA A 353 -5.68 19.60 -11.54
CA ALA A 353 -6.41 20.71 -12.10
C ALA A 353 -7.30 20.24 -13.27
N ARG A 354 -8.50 20.80 -13.40
CA ARG A 354 -9.53 20.34 -14.36
C ARG A 354 -10.05 21.47 -15.21
N CYS A 355 -10.59 21.12 -16.38
CA CYS A 355 -11.21 22.06 -17.30
C CYS A 355 -10.24 23.21 -17.63
N LYS A 356 -10.61 24.46 -17.37
CA LYS A 356 -9.74 25.62 -17.65
C LYS A 356 -8.46 25.63 -16.82
N ASP A 357 -8.48 25.09 -15.61
CA ASP A 357 -7.30 25.07 -14.74
C ASP A 357 -6.24 24.08 -15.25
N ALA A 358 -6.67 23.05 -16.01
CA ALA A 358 -5.77 22.12 -16.67
C ALA A 358 -4.94 22.76 -17.80
N LEU A 359 -5.39 23.90 -18.33
CA LEU A 359 -4.67 24.65 -19.37
C LEU A 359 -3.49 25.48 -18.80
N GLN A 360 -3.36 25.56 -17.48
CA GLN A 360 -2.22 26.21 -16.84
C GLN A 360 -0.93 25.44 -17.18
N LYS A 361 0.15 26.17 -17.47
CA LYS A 361 1.44 25.61 -17.93
C LYS A 361 1.99 24.50 -17.02
N ASP A 362 1.75 24.62 -15.72
CA ASP A 362 2.18 23.69 -14.69
C ASP A 362 0.99 23.26 -13.82
N ALA A 363 -0.13 22.98 -14.50
CA ALA A 363 -1.32 22.41 -13.89
C ALA A 363 -0.96 21.12 -13.14
N GLU A 364 -1.47 20.99 -11.92
CA GLU A 364 -1.28 19.76 -11.16
C GLU A 364 -1.97 18.58 -11.87
N LEU A 365 -1.27 17.47 -12.07
CA LEU A 365 -1.88 16.23 -12.56
C LEU A 365 -2.65 15.51 -11.44
N GLY A 366 -3.40 14.46 -11.77
CA GLY A 366 -3.99 13.56 -10.79
C GLY A 366 -2.94 12.63 -10.20
N HIS A 367 -2.90 12.51 -8.87
CA HIS A 367 -1.93 11.67 -8.14
C HIS A 367 -2.62 10.94 -7.00
N ALA A 368 -2.16 9.71 -6.74
CA ALA A 368 -2.40 8.97 -5.50
C ALA A 368 -1.05 8.41 -5.04
N VAL A 369 -0.34 9.17 -4.22
CA VAL A 369 1.06 8.87 -3.83
C VAL A 369 1.20 8.87 -2.31
N SER A 370 2.14 8.08 -1.81
CA SER A 370 2.55 8.07 -0.40
C SER A 370 4.07 8.23 -0.31
N ASP A 371 4.63 8.24 0.88
CA ASP A 371 6.08 8.16 1.06
C ASP A 371 6.58 6.73 0.81
N LEU A 372 7.84 6.46 1.15
CA LEU A 372 8.44 5.13 1.02
C LEU A 372 7.73 4.03 1.81
N THR A 373 6.81 4.35 2.73
CA THR A 373 6.01 3.35 3.47
C THR A 373 5.07 2.56 2.58
N VAL A 374 4.85 3.00 1.32
CA VAL A 374 4.10 2.22 0.33
C VAL A 374 4.78 0.88 0.02
N PHE A 375 6.10 0.83 0.07
CA PHE A 375 6.84 -0.42 -0.11
C PHE A 375 6.61 -1.34 1.08
N ASP A 376 6.39 -2.62 0.83
CA ASP A 376 6.20 -3.62 1.87
C ASP A 376 7.53 -4.09 2.48
N GLN A 377 8.61 -3.99 1.69
CA GLN A 377 9.96 -4.28 2.12
C GLN A 377 10.96 -3.32 1.46
N ILE A 378 11.91 -2.86 2.27
CA ILE A 378 13.05 -2.06 1.85
C ILE A 378 14.31 -2.75 2.36
N ILE A 379 15.23 -3.10 1.45
CA ILE A 379 16.55 -3.62 1.79
C ILE A 379 17.59 -2.57 1.41
N ILE A 380 18.43 -2.19 2.36
CA ILE A 380 19.53 -1.26 2.18
C ILE A 380 20.82 -2.06 2.23
N THR A 381 21.52 -2.08 1.11
CA THR A 381 22.80 -2.76 0.97
C THR A 381 23.91 -1.73 0.90
N PRO A 382 24.71 -1.60 1.97
CA PRO A 382 25.92 -0.78 1.96
C PRO A 382 26.82 -1.14 0.78
N ALA A 383 27.53 -0.16 0.22
CA ALA A 383 28.42 -0.38 -0.93
C ALA A 383 29.45 -1.51 -0.74
N SER A 384 29.83 -1.81 0.51
CA SER A 384 30.78 -2.86 0.88
C SER A 384 30.18 -4.26 1.04
N ARG A 385 28.86 -4.42 0.92
CA ARG A 385 28.14 -5.68 1.10
C ARG A 385 27.64 -6.26 -0.24
N PRO A 386 27.47 -7.58 -0.32
CA PRO A 386 26.89 -8.19 -1.51
C PRO A 386 25.44 -7.72 -1.71
N ILE A 387 25.04 -7.52 -2.96
CA ILE A 387 23.68 -7.12 -3.33
C ILE A 387 22.80 -8.37 -3.45
N PRO A 388 21.60 -8.38 -2.84
CA PRO A 388 20.71 -9.53 -2.96
C PRO A 388 20.31 -9.76 -4.41
N PRO A 389 20.26 -11.01 -4.91
CA PRO A 389 19.74 -11.29 -6.24
C PRO A 389 18.25 -10.88 -6.33
N ILE A 390 17.92 -9.82 -7.08
CA ILE A 390 16.54 -9.31 -7.17
C ILE A 390 15.51 -10.37 -7.63
N CYS A 391 15.94 -11.42 -8.34
CA CYS A 391 15.08 -12.51 -8.82
C CYS A 391 14.87 -13.63 -7.78
N SER A 392 15.64 -13.68 -6.68
CA SER A 392 15.47 -14.72 -5.64
C SER A 392 14.27 -14.44 -4.75
N ASP A 393 13.95 -15.36 -3.84
CA ASP A 393 13.01 -15.04 -2.76
C ASP A 393 13.73 -14.21 -1.71
N LEU A 394 13.20 -13.03 -1.39
CA LEU A 394 13.79 -12.06 -0.46
C LEU A 394 12.96 -11.91 0.82
N ASP A 395 12.08 -12.88 1.08
CA ASP A 395 11.15 -12.87 2.22
C ASP A 395 11.84 -13.24 3.55
N GLU A 396 13.02 -13.86 3.51
CA GLU A 396 13.81 -14.15 4.70
C GLU A 396 14.75 -12.98 5.00
N PRO A 397 14.67 -12.38 6.21
CA PRO A 397 15.63 -11.35 6.61
C PRO A 397 17.02 -11.97 6.62
N SER A 398 17.96 -11.28 5.99
CA SER A 398 19.34 -11.72 5.91
C SER A 398 20.26 -10.56 6.21
N ASP A 399 20.97 -10.66 7.32
CA ASP A 399 21.99 -9.68 7.72
C ASP A 399 23.15 -9.63 6.71
N VAL A 400 23.26 -10.62 5.83
CA VAL A 400 24.26 -10.68 4.75
C VAL A 400 24.17 -9.44 3.86
N TYR A 401 22.96 -8.98 3.57
CA TYR A 401 22.74 -7.89 2.61
C TYR A 401 22.71 -6.51 3.22
N GLY A 402 22.63 -6.37 4.55
CA GLY A 402 22.46 -5.08 5.23
C GLY A 402 21.13 -4.99 5.97
N LEU A 403 20.55 -3.78 6.04
CA LEU A 403 19.30 -3.55 6.77
C LEU A 403 18.11 -4.01 5.92
N SER A 404 17.29 -4.93 6.43
CA SER A 404 16.05 -5.38 5.79
C SER A 404 14.85 -4.96 6.64
N LEU A 405 14.11 -3.97 6.16
CA LEU A 405 12.86 -3.52 6.76
C LEU A 405 11.69 -4.24 6.10
N MET A 406 10.91 -4.99 6.87
CA MET A 406 9.71 -5.65 6.36
C MET A 406 8.50 -5.26 7.19
N ARG A 407 7.49 -4.68 6.53
CA ARG A 407 6.32 -4.10 7.21
C ARG A 407 5.56 -5.09 8.07
N ARG A 408 5.44 -6.34 7.62
CA ARG A 408 4.69 -7.39 8.33
C ARG A 408 5.35 -7.80 9.66
N ASP A 409 6.65 -7.58 9.80
CA ASP A 409 7.43 -8.07 10.94
C ASP A 409 7.39 -7.08 12.11
N VAL A 410 7.40 -5.77 11.84
CA VAL A 410 7.42 -4.70 12.86
C VAL A 410 6.09 -3.97 13.04
N GLY A 411 5.15 -4.13 12.10
CA GLY A 411 3.88 -3.42 12.08
C GLY A 411 4.00 -2.00 11.51
N LEU A 412 2.87 -1.43 11.09
CA LEU A 412 2.85 -0.21 10.27
C LEU A 412 3.44 1.03 10.96
N ALA A 413 3.14 1.27 12.23
CA ALA A 413 3.58 2.47 12.93
C ALA A 413 5.11 2.48 13.09
N GLU A 414 5.69 1.37 13.54
CA GLU A 414 7.14 1.23 13.69
C GLU A 414 7.84 1.19 12.32
N TYR A 415 7.25 0.48 11.34
CA TYR A 415 7.75 0.49 9.96
C TYR A 415 7.82 1.92 9.42
N SER A 416 6.79 2.73 9.64
CA SER A 416 6.76 4.13 9.17
C SER A 416 7.88 4.97 9.80
N ARG A 417 8.15 4.77 11.09
CA ARG A 417 9.24 5.43 11.80
C ARG A 417 10.60 5.04 11.23
N MET A 418 10.84 3.74 11.05
CA MET A 418 12.09 3.22 10.48
C MET A 418 12.28 3.68 9.03
N VAL A 419 11.22 3.69 8.22
CA VAL A 419 11.29 4.16 6.84
C VAL A 419 11.61 5.65 6.74
N GLN A 420 11.13 6.47 7.67
CA GLN A 420 11.51 7.89 7.74
C GLN A 420 13.01 8.07 8.07
N GLU A 421 13.56 7.25 8.97
CA GLU A 421 15.00 7.23 9.23
C GLU A 421 15.77 6.84 7.97
N VAL A 422 15.31 5.80 7.26
CA VAL A 422 15.90 5.39 5.98
C VAL A 422 15.87 6.52 4.97
N GLU A 423 14.71 7.17 4.79
CA GLU A 423 14.53 8.28 3.86
C GLU A 423 15.51 9.43 4.14
N SER A 424 15.74 9.77 5.41
CA SER A 424 16.71 10.80 5.82
C SER A 424 18.18 10.40 5.60
N SER A 425 18.46 9.10 5.46
CA SER A 425 19.81 8.54 5.29
C SER A 425 20.15 8.14 3.84
N LEU A 426 19.22 8.40 2.90
CA LEU A 426 19.41 8.04 1.50
C LEU A 426 20.63 8.73 0.90
N ASN A 427 21.47 7.93 0.25
CA ASN A 427 22.72 8.37 -0.36
C ASN A 427 22.92 7.70 -1.74
N THR A 428 23.97 8.12 -2.45
CA THR A 428 24.28 7.65 -3.80
C THR A 428 25.19 6.42 -3.84
N GLN A 429 25.69 5.95 -2.69
CA GLN A 429 26.65 4.85 -2.60
C GLN A 429 25.97 3.50 -2.41
N ASP A 430 24.94 3.47 -1.57
CA ASP A 430 24.23 2.26 -1.20
C ASP A 430 23.28 1.79 -2.31
N THR A 431 23.00 0.49 -2.30
CA THR A 431 22.01 -0.12 -3.18
C THR A 431 20.72 -0.35 -2.40
N TYR A 432 19.61 0.14 -2.95
CA TYR A 432 18.29 -0.01 -2.36
C TYR A 432 17.50 -1.03 -3.15
N THR A 433 16.88 -1.99 -2.45
CA THR A 433 15.91 -2.92 -3.02
C THR A 433 14.54 -2.66 -2.43
N PHE A 434 13.62 -2.18 -3.25
CA PHE A 434 12.24 -1.90 -2.88
C PHE A 434 11.32 -2.98 -3.43
N ARG A 435 10.37 -3.44 -2.62
CA ARG A 435 9.35 -4.39 -3.05
C ARG A 435 7.96 -3.88 -2.70
N LEU A 436 7.08 -3.90 -3.69
CA LEU A 436 5.71 -3.41 -3.60
C LEU A 436 4.73 -4.52 -4.01
N TRP A 437 3.90 -4.97 -3.07
CA TRP A 437 2.79 -5.89 -3.29
C TRP A 437 1.56 -5.55 -2.43
N GLY A 438 1.67 -4.59 -1.52
CA GLY A 438 0.64 -4.18 -0.56
C GLY A 438 -0.69 -3.78 -1.20
N PRO A 439 -0.71 -3.13 -2.38
CA PRO A 439 -1.94 -2.88 -3.11
C PRO A 439 -2.55 -4.10 -3.81
N ALA A 440 -1.81 -5.21 -3.98
CA ALA A 440 -2.28 -6.37 -4.76
C ALA A 440 -3.59 -7.03 -4.28
N PRO A 441 -3.92 -7.05 -2.97
CA PRO A 441 -5.24 -7.51 -2.51
C PRO A 441 -6.41 -6.65 -3.01
N PHE A 442 -6.17 -5.36 -3.25
CA PHE A 442 -7.19 -4.37 -3.63
C PHE A 442 -7.17 -4.03 -5.12
N LEU A 443 -6.05 -4.29 -5.80
CA LEU A 443 -5.83 -3.93 -7.20
C LEU A 443 -5.50 -5.19 -8.01
N ASP A 444 -6.45 -5.63 -8.84
CA ASP A 444 -6.25 -6.67 -9.83
C ASP A 444 -5.78 -6.05 -11.15
N VAL A 445 -4.47 -5.95 -11.31
CA VAL A 445 -3.85 -5.35 -12.50
C VAL A 445 -4.03 -6.20 -13.76
N LEU A 446 -4.32 -7.49 -13.64
CA LEU A 446 -4.55 -8.37 -14.80
C LEU A 446 -5.98 -8.27 -15.32
N ASN A 447 -6.96 -8.23 -14.42
CA ASN A 447 -8.37 -8.03 -14.79
C ASN A 447 -8.77 -6.56 -14.87
N TRP A 448 -7.84 -5.65 -14.57
CA TRP A 448 -8.05 -4.20 -14.50
C TRP A 448 -9.20 -3.81 -13.56
N GLN A 449 -9.18 -4.31 -12.32
CA GLN A 449 -10.27 -4.15 -11.35
C GLN A 449 -9.78 -3.74 -9.95
N LEU A 450 -10.57 -2.91 -9.28
CA LEU A 450 -10.50 -2.70 -7.83
C LEU A 450 -11.35 -3.73 -7.09
N LYS A 451 -10.81 -4.30 -6.00
CA LYS A 451 -11.42 -5.29 -5.12
C LYS A 451 -11.69 -4.67 -3.75
N MET A 452 -12.88 -4.12 -3.54
CA MET A 452 -13.26 -3.41 -2.31
C MET A 452 -14.67 -3.83 -1.86
N GLY A 453 -14.84 -5.09 -1.49
CA GLY A 453 -16.16 -5.70 -1.24
C GLY A 453 -16.99 -5.95 -2.52
N ALA A 454 -16.88 -5.05 -3.49
CA ALA A 454 -17.30 -5.22 -4.88
C ALA A 454 -16.09 -5.21 -5.83
N ARG A 455 -16.31 -5.70 -7.05
CA ARG A 455 -15.34 -5.59 -8.16
C ARG A 455 -15.74 -4.42 -9.03
N VAL A 456 -14.90 -3.40 -9.11
CA VAL A 456 -15.13 -2.23 -9.96
C VAL A 456 -14.05 -2.18 -11.03
N SER A 457 -14.45 -2.07 -12.30
CA SER A 457 -13.47 -1.94 -13.39
C SER A 457 -12.72 -0.61 -13.29
N LEU A 458 -11.40 -0.68 -13.32
CA LEU A 458 -10.51 0.49 -13.38
C LEU A 458 -10.70 1.29 -14.66
N ASP A 459 -11.21 0.69 -15.73
CA ASP A 459 -11.48 1.36 -16.99
C ASP A 459 -12.41 2.58 -16.80
N HIS A 460 -13.41 2.45 -15.93
CA HIS A 460 -14.35 3.54 -15.65
C HIS A 460 -13.66 4.73 -14.96
N PHE A 461 -12.58 4.47 -14.21
CA PHE A 461 -11.80 5.50 -13.53
C PHE A 461 -10.73 6.08 -14.41
N MET A 462 -10.07 5.23 -15.20
CA MET A 462 -8.88 5.57 -15.96
C MET A 462 -9.20 6.06 -17.38
N GLN A 463 -10.43 5.88 -17.87
CA GLN A 463 -10.88 6.34 -19.19
C GLN A 463 -9.98 5.83 -20.33
N ASP A 464 -9.71 4.52 -20.34
CA ASP A 464 -8.81 3.87 -21.31
C ASP A 464 -7.33 4.36 -21.28
N PHE A 465 -6.93 5.15 -20.28
CA PHE A 465 -5.54 5.59 -20.09
C PHE A 465 -4.75 4.67 -19.16
N PRO A 466 -3.42 4.56 -19.35
CA PRO A 466 -2.57 3.75 -18.51
C PRO A 466 -2.35 4.41 -17.13
N ILE A 467 -1.97 3.59 -16.14
CA ILE A 467 -1.50 4.08 -14.85
C ILE A 467 0.01 4.26 -14.92
N HIS A 468 0.52 5.40 -14.42
CA HIS A 468 1.94 5.58 -14.18
C HIS A 468 2.26 5.32 -12.73
N VAL A 469 3.08 4.31 -12.44
CA VAL A 469 3.65 4.07 -11.11
C VAL A 469 5.01 4.76 -11.08
N CYS A 470 5.10 5.85 -10.34
CA CYS A 470 6.29 6.70 -10.31
C CYS A 470 6.92 6.73 -8.91
N MET A 471 8.21 7.07 -8.89
CA MET A 471 8.88 7.61 -7.71
C MET A 471 9.53 8.93 -8.07
N TYR A 472 9.29 9.96 -7.28
CA TYR A 472 9.88 11.28 -7.45
C TYR A 472 10.15 11.94 -6.11
N ASP A 473 11.02 12.95 -6.08
CA ASP A 473 11.09 13.88 -4.95
C ASP A 473 10.46 15.22 -5.26
N LEU A 474 10.14 15.93 -4.17
CA LEU A 474 9.89 17.36 -4.15
C LEU A 474 10.97 18.02 -3.26
N PRO A 475 11.28 19.32 -3.45
CA PRO A 475 12.24 20.01 -2.60
C PRO A 475 11.78 20.06 -1.13
N ASP A 476 12.71 20.19 -0.18
CA ASP A 476 12.42 20.18 1.28
C ASP A 476 11.42 21.25 1.75
N ASP A 477 11.30 22.37 1.04
CA ASP A 477 10.31 23.41 1.33
C ASP A 477 8.88 23.03 0.92
N HIS A 478 8.71 21.88 0.27
CA HIS A 478 7.45 21.32 -0.18
C HIS A 478 6.90 20.30 0.82
N ASP A 479 6.45 20.80 1.98
CA ASP A 479 5.60 20.02 2.89
C ASP A 479 4.12 20.43 2.72
N GLN A 480 3.21 19.66 3.31
CA GLN A 480 1.77 19.95 3.35
C GLN A 480 1.43 21.29 4.03
N THR A 481 2.40 21.87 4.75
CA THR A 481 2.34 23.18 5.39
C THR A 481 2.88 24.32 4.53
N SER A 482 3.42 24.02 3.34
CA SER A 482 3.89 25.03 2.40
C SER A 482 2.73 25.85 1.85
N ASP A 483 3.04 27.08 1.41
CA ASP A 483 2.06 27.97 0.76
C ASP A 483 1.43 27.34 -0.50
N ASP A 484 2.11 26.36 -1.11
CA ASP A 484 1.61 25.61 -2.26
C ASP A 484 1.90 24.09 -2.14
N PRO A 485 0.98 23.32 -1.52
CA PRO A 485 1.14 21.89 -1.28
C PRO A 485 0.89 21.04 -2.54
N ARG A 486 0.71 21.65 -3.73
CA ARG A 486 0.43 20.91 -4.97
C ARG A 486 1.66 20.21 -5.50
N HIS A 487 1.50 18.98 -5.98
CA HIS A 487 2.56 18.19 -6.59
C HIS A 487 2.71 18.57 -8.07
N LEU A 488 3.25 19.78 -8.33
CA LEU A 488 3.44 20.32 -9.68
C LEU A 488 4.53 19.57 -10.45
N GLU A 489 4.38 19.39 -11.76
CA GLU A 489 5.36 18.64 -12.57
C GLU A 489 6.72 19.35 -12.63
N SER A 490 6.73 20.69 -12.68
CA SER A 490 7.98 21.47 -12.69
C SER A 490 8.84 21.28 -11.42
N LYS A 491 8.22 20.91 -10.29
CA LYS A 491 8.89 20.71 -9.00
C LYS A 491 9.44 19.29 -8.86
N LYS A 492 8.98 18.33 -9.66
CA LYS A 492 9.31 16.91 -9.51
C LYS A 492 10.64 16.53 -10.11
N ARG A 493 11.34 15.64 -9.42
CA ARG A 493 12.48 14.92 -9.98
C ARG A 493 12.22 13.41 -9.92
N TYR A 494 11.99 12.81 -11.08
CA TYR A 494 11.66 11.41 -11.20
C TYR A 494 12.89 10.50 -11.10
N TYR A 495 12.74 9.40 -10.36
CA TYR A 495 13.69 8.29 -10.26
C TYR A 495 13.26 7.11 -11.11
N PHE A 496 11.96 6.88 -11.23
CA PHE A 496 11.39 5.99 -12.24
C PHE A 496 9.95 6.39 -12.55
N ASP A 497 9.48 5.95 -13.70
CA ASP A 497 8.11 6.10 -14.17
C ASP A 497 7.76 4.85 -14.98
N PHE A 498 6.87 4.02 -14.42
CA PHE A 498 6.40 2.81 -15.07
C PHE A 498 4.96 2.99 -15.52
N MET A 499 4.75 3.03 -16.83
CA MET A 499 3.44 3.07 -17.44
C MET A 499 2.91 1.64 -17.61
N GLY A 500 1.69 1.35 -17.18
CA GLY A 500 1.12 0.02 -17.37
C GLY A 500 -0.40 -0.04 -17.45
N TRP A 501 -0.89 -1.06 -18.13
CA TRP A 501 -2.31 -1.39 -18.27
C TRP A 501 -2.52 -2.87 -18.62
N SER A 502 -3.72 -3.39 -18.36
CA SER A 502 -4.06 -4.75 -18.79
C SER A 502 -4.40 -4.81 -20.27
N ASN A 503 -3.99 -5.88 -20.96
CA ASN A 503 -4.43 -6.16 -22.32
C ASN A 503 -5.94 -6.44 -22.45
N VAL A 504 -6.68 -6.60 -21.35
CA VAL A 504 -8.15 -6.77 -21.37
C VAL A 504 -8.89 -5.45 -21.62
N VAL A 505 -8.20 -4.31 -21.53
CA VAL A 505 -8.74 -3.00 -21.86
C VAL A 505 -8.13 -2.46 -23.14
N SER A 506 -8.93 -1.66 -23.85
CA SER A 506 -8.45 -0.99 -25.06
C SER A 506 -7.53 0.16 -24.69
N ILE A 507 -6.48 0.37 -25.47
CA ILE A 507 -5.56 1.49 -25.29
C ILE A 507 -6.14 2.69 -26.04
N ALA A 508 -6.28 3.82 -25.35
CA ALA A 508 -6.64 5.07 -26.01
C ALA A 508 -5.65 5.37 -27.17
N PRO A 509 -6.13 5.61 -28.42
CA PRO A 509 -5.24 5.87 -29.56
C PRO A 509 -4.29 7.06 -29.36
N ALA A 510 -4.69 8.03 -28.53
CA ALA A 510 -3.89 9.19 -28.17
C ALA A 510 -2.53 8.82 -27.52
N ILE A 511 -2.42 7.66 -26.88
CA ILE A 511 -1.17 7.19 -26.28
C ILE A 511 -0.06 7.03 -27.33
N PHE A 512 -0.38 6.58 -28.54
CA PHE A 512 0.61 6.43 -29.61
C PHE A 512 1.10 7.78 -30.15
N GLN A 513 0.38 8.87 -29.89
CA GLN A 513 0.77 10.23 -30.26
C GLN A 513 1.65 10.90 -29.18
N ARG A 514 1.78 10.26 -28.02
CA ARG A 514 2.51 10.77 -26.85
C ARG A 514 3.80 10.01 -26.58
N TYR A 515 3.89 8.76 -26.99
CA TYR A 515 5.06 7.92 -26.70
C TYR A 515 5.58 7.18 -27.93
N VAL A 516 6.90 7.01 -27.98
CA VAL A 516 7.55 6.06 -28.90
C VAL A 516 7.74 4.74 -28.18
N PHE A 517 6.99 3.73 -28.60
CA PHE A 517 7.06 2.41 -27.99
C PHE A 517 8.24 1.61 -28.53
N GLN A 518 9.03 1.05 -27.62
CA GLN A 518 10.24 0.31 -27.94
C GLN A 518 10.18 -1.10 -27.34
N ASN A 519 10.86 -2.03 -28.00
CA ASN A 519 11.06 -3.37 -27.45
C ASN A 519 11.86 -3.31 -26.15
N ALA A 520 11.81 -4.39 -25.37
CA ALA A 520 12.73 -4.57 -24.25
C ALA A 520 14.19 -4.58 -24.77
N PRO A 521 15.18 -4.24 -23.91
CA PRO A 521 16.59 -4.37 -24.26
C PRO A 521 16.93 -5.76 -24.83
N ASP A 522 17.92 -5.82 -25.72
CA ASP A 522 18.34 -7.06 -26.37
C ASP A 522 18.64 -8.16 -25.33
N GLY A 523 18.20 -9.39 -25.62
CA GLY A 523 18.33 -10.55 -24.73
C GLY A 523 17.07 -10.87 -23.91
N PHE A 524 16.16 -9.92 -23.69
CA PHE A 524 14.90 -10.20 -22.99
C PHE A 524 13.80 -10.72 -23.92
N ALA A 525 13.77 -10.27 -25.17
CA ALA A 525 12.79 -10.73 -26.16
C ALA A 525 12.87 -12.25 -26.39
N MET A 526 14.09 -12.83 -26.42
CA MET A 526 14.26 -14.27 -26.58
C MET A 526 13.80 -15.07 -25.35
N GLN A 527 13.90 -14.52 -24.14
CA GLN A 527 13.49 -15.23 -22.92
C GLN A 527 11.98 -15.48 -22.92
N LEU A 528 11.19 -14.49 -23.33
CA LEU A 528 9.74 -14.65 -23.50
C LEU A 528 9.44 -15.78 -24.50
N SER A 529 10.01 -15.72 -25.71
CA SER A 529 9.76 -16.74 -26.73
C SER A 529 10.14 -18.16 -26.26
N ARG A 530 11.27 -18.32 -25.55
CA ARG A 530 11.72 -19.62 -25.02
C ARG A 530 10.88 -20.13 -23.86
N GLN A 531 10.46 -19.25 -22.95
CA GLN A 531 9.56 -19.62 -21.85
C GLN A 531 8.23 -20.16 -22.38
N PHE A 532 7.75 -19.62 -23.50
CA PHE A 532 6.44 -20.02 -24.05
C PHE A 532 6.52 -21.19 -25.01
N SER A 533 7.58 -21.30 -25.82
CA SER A 533 7.77 -22.46 -26.71
C SER A 533 7.85 -23.79 -25.95
N ASN A 534 8.41 -23.77 -24.74
CA ASN A 534 8.56 -24.98 -23.94
C ASN A 534 7.25 -25.44 -23.28
N ASN A 535 6.30 -24.55 -23.04
CA ASN A 535 5.00 -24.89 -22.43
C ASN A 535 3.93 -25.29 -23.46
N SER A 536 4.11 -24.93 -24.74
CA SER A 536 3.10 -25.15 -25.78
C SER A 536 3.24 -26.50 -26.51
N PHE A 537 4.31 -27.26 -26.29
CA PHE A 537 4.53 -28.54 -26.95
C PHE A 537 3.66 -29.71 -26.44
N HIS A 538 2.87 -29.52 -25.39
CA HIS A 538 1.96 -30.55 -24.85
C HIS A 538 0.47 -30.34 -25.15
N SER A 539 0.07 -29.25 -25.83
CA SER A 539 -1.36 -28.91 -25.93
C SER A 539 -1.75 -28.16 -27.22
N LEU A 540 -1.39 -28.66 -28.39
CA LEU A 540 -2.04 -28.20 -29.63
C LEU A 540 -2.37 -29.39 -30.54
N ASN A 541 -3.56 -29.96 -30.29
CA ASN A 541 -4.36 -30.56 -31.34
C ASN A 541 -5.13 -29.42 -32.03
N SER A 542 -5.20 -29.48 -33.35
CA SER A 542 -5.59 -28.42 -34.29
C SER A 542 -6.98 -27.80 -34.04
N GLY A 543 -6.99 -26.49 -33.79
CA GLY A 543 -8.19 -25.65 -33.80
C GLY A 543 -7.97 -24.40 -34.65
N SER A 544 -8.74 -24.28 -35.72
CA SER A 544 -8.67 -23.18 -36.71
C SER A 544 -8.90 -21.80 -36.07
N PHE A 545 -8.05 -20.84 -36.44
CA PHE A 545 -8.10 -19.45 -35.99
C PHE A 545 -9.24 -18.73 -36.70
N MET A 546 -10.40 -18.60 -36.05
CA MET A 546 -11.49 -17.72 -36.51
C MET A 546 -11.41 -16.36 -35.83
N SER A 547 -11.49 -15.32 -36.65
CA SER A 547 -11.74 -13.93 -36.29
C SER A 547 -12.83 -13.83 -35.22
N VAL A 548 -12.48 -13.25 -34.07
CA VAL A 548 -13.45 -12.90 -33.02
C VAL A 548 -14.23 -11.68 -33.49
N GLU A 549 -15.30 -11.90 -34.24
CA GLU A 549 -16.41 -10.95 -34.28
C GLU A 549 -17.07 -10.95 -32.89
N SER A 550 -17.19 -9.75 -32.30
CA SER A 550 -17.78 -9.58 -30.98
C SER A 550 -19.26 -9.98 -31.05
N THR A 551 -19.59 -11.14 -30.51
CA THR A 551 -20.98 -11.53 -30.32
C THR A 551 -21.59 -10.62 -29.26
N ALA A 552 -22.62 -9.87 -29.65
CA ALA A 552 -23.43 -9.02 -28.79
C ALA A 552 -24.21 -9.87 -27.79
N SER A 553 -23.52 -10.31 -26.74
CA SER A 553 -24.13 -10.88 -25.54
C SER A 553 -25.04 -9.83 -24.89
N ARG A 554 -26.27 -10.23 -24.56
CA ARG A 554 -27.26 -9.41 -23.84
C ARG A 554 -26.63 -8.87 -22.54
N ARG A 555 -26.17 -7.61 -22.58
CA ARG A 555 -25.54 -6.95 -21.44
C ARG A 555 -26.59 -6.72 -20.34
N PRO A 556 -26.29 -6.99 -19.06
CA PRO A 556 -27.20 -6.74 -17.95
C PRO A 556 -27.55 -5.25 -17.86
N PHE A 557 -28.80 -4.94 -17.47
CA PHE A 557 -29.38 -3.60 -17.40
C PHE A 557 -28.47 -2.56 -16.71
N TRP A 558 -27.78 -2.96 -15.62
CA TRP A 558 -26.85 -2.09 -14.89
C TRP A 558 -25.66 -1.59 -15.72
N ARG A 559 -25.16 -2.37 -16.70
CA ARG A 559 -24.12 -1.89 -17.64
C ARG A 559 -24.66 -0.84 -18.60
N ARG A 560 -25.91 -0.99 -19.06
CA ARG A 560 -26.58 0.01 -19.91
C ARG A 560 -26.87 1.32 -19.16
N TRP A 561 -27.07 1.23 -17.85
CA TRP A 561 -27.20 2.37 -16.94
C TRP A 561 -25.85 3.08 -16.72
N LEU A 562 -24.76 2.33 -16.50
CA LEU A 562 -23.40 2.90 -16.39
C LEU A 562 -22.89 3.51 -17.71
N ASP A 563 -23.21 2.89 -18.86
CA ASP A 563 -22.85 3.44 -20.19
C ASP A 563 -23.56 4.78 -20.47
N ARG A 564 -24.76 5.02 -19.89
CA ARG A 564 -25.45 6.32 -19.95
C ARG A 564 -24.83 7.39 -19.04
N LEU A 565 -24.06 6.99 -18.02
CA LEU A 565 -23.34 7.91 -17.12
C LEU A 565 -21.98 8.35 -17.68
N ARG A 566 -21.55 7.82 -18.83
CA ARG A 566 -20.35 8.31 -19.56
C ARG A 566 -20.50 9.76 -20.05
N TRP A 567 -21.73 10.28 -20.13
CA TRP A 567 -21.99 11.60 -20.65
C TRP A 567 -22.26 12.60 -19.51
N ILE A 568 -21.21 13.30 -19.10
CA ILE A 568 -21.36 14.57 -18.40
C ILE A 568 -21.66 15.61 -19.48
N PRO A 569 -22.85 16.25 -19.49
CA PRO A 569 -23.16 17.28 -20.47
C PRO A 569 -22.12 18.40 -20.38
N LYS A 570 -21.66 18.94 -21.51
CA LYS A 570 -20.79 20.14 -21.54
C LYS A 570 -21.35 21.30 -20.70
N SER A 571 -22.67 21.34 -20.49
CA SER A 571 -23.37 22.32 -19.66
C SER A 571 -23.14 22.20 -18.15
N THR A 572 -22.52 21.13 -17.64
CA THR A 572 -22.09 21.08 -16.22
C THR A 572 -20.87 21.97 -15.94
N CYS A 573 -20.17 22.40 -16.98
CA CYS A 573 -19.25 23.55 -16.92
C CYS A 573 -20.03 24.84 -17.21
N ASN A 574 -21.15 25.11 -16.51
CA ASN A 574 -21.93 26.33 -16.78
C ASN A 574 -21.22 27.56 -16.18
N PHE A 575 -20.90 28.53 -17.04
CA PHE A 575 -19.93 29.60 -16.81
C PHE A 575 -20.52 30.95 -16.35
N ASN A 576 -21.76 31.01 -15.85
CA ASN A 576 -22.44 32.29 -15.59
C ASN A 576 -22.70 32.65 -14.11
N SER A 577 -22.02 32.01 -13.16
CA SER A 577 -22.14 32.36 -11.73
C SER A 577 -20.77 32.63 -11.10
N LEU A 578 -20.09 33.66 -11.56
CA LEU A 578 -19.13 34.37 -10.71
C LEU A 578 -19.87 35.55 -10.06
N PRO A 579 -19.74 35.78 -8.75
CA PRO A 579 -20.23 37.01 -8.15
C PRO A 579 -19.48 38.18 -8.79
N GLN A 580 -20.21 39.17 -9.32
CA GLN A 580 -19.57 40.42 -9.73
C GLN A 580 -18.91 41.08 -8.51
N PRO A 581 -17.72 41.68 -8.67
CA PRO A 581 -17.11 42.44 -7.59
C PRO A 581 -18.05 43.58 -7.20
N LEU A 582 -18.28 43.74 -5.90
CA LEU A 582 -19.05 44.86 -5.37
C LEU A 582 -18.39 46.18 -5.82
N PRO A 583 -19.18 47.17 -6.27
CA PRO A 583 -18.64 48.48 -6.63
C PRO A 583 -18.04 49.17 -5.39
N ALA A 584 -16.97 49.92 -5.64
CA ALA A 584 -16.11 50.59 -4.67
C ALA A 584 -16.81 51.62 -3.78
#